data_AF-A0A5M9WN99-F1
#
_entry.id   AF-A0A5M9WN99-F1
#
_cell.length_a   1.000
_cell.length_b   1.000
_cell.length_c   1.000
_cell.angle_alpha   90.00
_cell.angle_beta   90.00
_cell.angle_gamma   90.00
#
_symmetry.space_group_name_H-M   'P 1'
#
loop_
_entity.id
_entity.type
_entity.pdbx_description
1 polymer ?
#
loop_
_entity_poly.entity_id
_entity_poly.type
_entity_poly.pdbx_seq_one_letter_code
_entity_poly.pdbx_strand_id
1 'polypeptide(L)'
;MNSSDEQRSPEQAGEHLTEETTQAVHLTQGEIHAIQKALLFLKFECEETESLLYAGSPLLNSALSKLREADVHGEFSKQFHSRPSPRAEAFMRDKLERSYTEEHVPHERTEAQLNDIWQSCMFPFPVEQYKRELDPE
;
A
#
# COMPACT_ATOMS: atom_id res chain seq x y z
N MET A 1 19.85 -27.31 -58.15
CA MET A 1 20.26 -27.98 -56.90
C MET A 1 21.40 -27.18 -56.29
N ASN A 2 21.09 -26.25 -55.39
CA ASN A 2 21.57 -26.30 -54.01
C ASN A 2 20.87 -25.21 -53.22
N SER A 3 20.10 -25.70 -52.25
CA SER A 3 19.42 -24.96 -51.20
C SER A 3 20.48 -24.29 -50.33
N SER A 4 20.39 -22.98 -50.18
CA SER A 4 20.96 -22.29 -49.03
C SER A 4 19.78 -21.83 -48.22
N ASP A 5 19.28 -22.75 -47.39
CA ASP A 5 18.20 -22.53 -46.44
C ASP A 5 18.54 -21.33 -45.55
N GLU A 6 17.65 -20.35 -45.56
CA GLU A 6 17.56 -19.31 -44.54
C GLU A 6 17.30 -19.96 -43.19
N GLN A 7 18.34 -20.21 -42.40
CA GLN A 7 18.17 -20.40 -40.96
C GLN A 7 18.15 -19.03 -40.29
N ARG A 8 17.01 -18.33 -40.40
CA ARG A 8 16.63 -17.33 -39.39
C ARG A 8 16.12 -18.09 -38.17
N SER A 9 16.98 -18.27 -37.17
CA SER A 9 16.54 -18.63 -35.83
C SER A 9 15.55 -17.56 -35.35
N PRO A 10 14.33 -17.93 -34.92
CA PRO A 10 13.50 -17.04 -34.14
C PRO A 10 14.08 -17.04 -32.72
N GLU A 11 15.13 -16.25 -32.51
CA GLU A 11 15.53 -15.88 -31.15
C GLU A 11 14.35 -15.12 -30.55
N GLN A 12 13.75 -15.78 -29.57
CA GLN A 12 12.61 -15.33 -28.81
C GLN A 12 12.95 -13.97 -28.20
N ALA A 13 12.37 -12.91 -28.75
CA ALA A 13 12.21 -11.65 -28.04
C ALA A 13 11.19 -11.89 -26.91
N GLY A 14 11.61 -12.58 -25.85
CA GLY A 14 10.91 -12.56 -24.59
C GLY A 14 11.06 -11.16 -24.03
N GLU A 15 10.02 -10.35 -24.11
CA GLU A 15 9.96 -9.07 -23.41
C GLU A 15 10.29 -9.34 -21.94
N HIS A 16 11.42 -8.78 -21.47
CA HIS A 16 11.84 -8.94 -20.09
C HIS A 16 10.92 -8.08 -19.22
N LEU A 17 9.83 -8.67 -18.73
CA LEU A 17 8.94 -8.03 -17.77
C LEU A 17 9.76 -7.63 -16.54
N THR A 18 9.71 -6.35 -16.20
CA THR A 18 10.29 -5.78 -14.97
C THR A 18 9.17 -5.49 -13.97
N GLU A 19 9.52 -5.22 -12.70
CA GLU A 19 8.54 -4.81 -11.67
C GLU A 19 7.74 -3.55 -12.05
N GLU A 20 8.28 -2.72 -12.94
CA GLU A 20 7.64 -1.49 -13.43
C GLU A 20 6.76 -1.72 -14.67
N THR A 21 6.80 -2.92 -15.24
CA THR A 21 6.01 -3.23 -16.44
C THR A 21 4.53 -3.31 -16.09
N THR A 22 3.73 -2.45 -16.73
CA THR A 22 2.28 -2.41 -16.51
C THR A 22 1.56 -3.37 -17.45
N GLN A 23 0.66 -4.19 -16.89
CA GLN A 23 -0.25 -5.05 -17.64
C GLN A 23 -1.71 -4.70 -17.32
N ALA A 24 -2.57 -4.71 -18.33
CA ALA A 24 -4.00 -4.49 -18.14
C ALA A 24 -4.65 -5.70 -17.46
N VAL A 25 -5.42 -5.45 -16.40
CA VAL A 25 -6.26 -6.43 -15.70
C VAL A 25 -7.68 -5.91 -15.67
N HIS A 26 -8.65 -6.77 -15.97
CA HIS A 26 -10.07 -6.42 -15.89
C HIS A 26 -10.66 -6.94 -14.58
N LEU A 27 -11.29 -6.05 -13.82
CA LEU A 27 -12.00 -6.37 -12.58
C LEU A 27 -13.44 -5.92 -12.71
N THR A 28 -14.34 -6.73 -12.18
CA THR A 28 -15.72 -6.34 -11.92
C THR A 28 -15.78 -5.34 -10.76
N GLN A 29 -16.86 -4.56 -10.68
CA GLN A 29 -17.06 -3.64 -9.56
C GLN A 29 -17.14 -4.37 -8.20
N GLY A 30 -17.65 -5.60 -8.19
CA GLY A 30 -17.64 -6.45 -7.00
C GLY A 30 -16.23 -6.82 -6.53
N GLU A 31 -15.34 -7.18 -7.45
CA GLU A 31 -13.93 -7.46 -7.14
C GLU A 31 -13.18 -6.22 -6.67
N ILE A 32 -13.41 -5.07 -7.32
CA ILE A 32 -12.84 -3.79 -6.88
C ILE A 32 -13.22 -3.50 -5.41
N HIS A 33 -14.51 -3.62 -5.09
CA HIS A 33 -15.00 -3.39 -3.72
C HIS A 33 -14.41 -4.41 -2.74
N ALA A 34 -14.37 -5.70 -3.10
CA ALA A 34 -13.80 -6.74 -2.26
C ALA A 34 -12.32 -6.49 -1.94
N ILE A 35 -11.52 -6.12 -2.94
CA ILE A 35 -10.09 -5.84 -2.76
C ILE A 35 -9.89 -4.57 -1.93
N GLN A 36 -10.65 -3.49 -2.17
CA GLN A 36 -10.59 -2.29 -1.33
C GLN A 36 -10.87 -2.60 0.15
N LYS A 37 -11.91 -3.39 0.43
CA LYS A 37 -12.24 -3.82 1.79
C LYS A 37 -11.13 -4.65 2.42
N ALA A 38 -10.56 -5.59 1.67
CA ALA A 38 -9.43 -6.39 2.16
C ALA A 38 -8.22 -5.52 2.51
N LEU A 39 -7.88 -4.54 1.67
CA LEU A 39 -6.78 -3.61 1.91
C LEU A 39 -7.04 -2.72 3.14
N LEU A 40 -8.27 -2.22 3.30
CA LEU A 40 -8.64 -1.42 4.47
C LEU A 40 -8.66 -2.26 5.75
N PHE A 41 -9.12 -3.52 5.69
CA PHE A 41 -9.07 -4.46 6.81
C PHE A 41 -7.63 -4.72 7.24
N LEU A 42 -6.74 -5.08 6.31
CA LEU A 42 -5.31 -5.30 6.59
C LEU A 42 -4.66 -4.08 7.25
N LYS A 43 -5.06 -2.88 6.86
CA LYS A 43 -4.58 -1.62 7.43
C LYS A 43 -5.15 -1.33 8.82
N PHE A 44 -6.46 -1.37 8.98
CA PHE A 44 -7.14 -0.73 10.13
C PHE A 44 -7.92 -1.67 11.05
N GLU A 45 -7.90 -2.97 10.78
CA GLU A 45 -8.60 -3.97 11.59
C GLU A 45 -7.77 -5.22 11.90
N CYS A 46 -6.81 -5.60 11.03
CA CYS A 46 -5.91 -6.73 11.27
C CYS A 46 -4.93 -6.40 12.41
N GLU A 47 -4.95 -7.17 13.50
CA GLU A 47 -4.25 -6.84 14.75
C GLU A 47 -2.77 -7.23 14.75
N GLU A 48 -2.41 -8.24 13.94
CA GLU A 48 -1.08 -8.81 13.79
C GLU A 48 -0.10 -7.75 13.26
N THR A 49 1.01 -7.55 13.96
CA THR A 49 1.99 -6.50 13.65
C THR A 49 2.71 -6.78 12.33
N GLU A 50 2.86 -8.05 11.93
CA GLU A 50 3.47 -8.44 10.65
C GLU A 50 2.69 -7.89 9.45
N SER A 51 1.40 -7.62 9.61
CA SER A 51 0.60 -7.02 8.55
C SER A 51 0.96 -5.56 8.25
N LEU A 52 1.81 -4.91 9.06
CA LEU A 52 2.39 -3.59 8.77
C LEU A 52 3.18 -3.58 7.46
N LEU A 53 3.78 -4.71 7.06
CA LEU A 53 4.44 -4.86 5.76
C LEU A 53 3.47 -4.54 4.60
N TYR A 54 2.20 -4.89 4.76
CA TYR A 54 1.16 -4.61 3.79
C TYR A 54 0.55 -3.22 4.02
N ALA A 55 0.30 -2.85 5.27
CA ALA A 55 -0.34 -1.58 5.61
C ALA A 55 0.50 -0.37 5.17
N GLY A 56 1.83 -0.42 5.31
CA GLY A 56 2.74 0.65 4.88
C GLY A 56 3.24 0.55 3.44
N SER A 57 2.79 -0.43 2.66
CA SER A 57 3.34 -0.70 1.33
C SER A 57 2.97 0.40 0.31
N PRO A 58 3.94 1.06 -0.33
CA PRO A 58 3.67 2.03 -1.39
C PRO A 58 2.94 1.43 -2.59
N LEU A 59 3.22 0.16 -2.91
CA LEU A 59 2.57 -0.56 -4.02
C LEU A 59 1.10 -0.83 -3.71
N LEU A 60 0.77 -1.27 -2.49
CA LEU A 60 -0.61 -1.49 -2.08
C LEU A 60 -1.37 -0.17 -1.91
N ASN A 61 -0.72 0.90 -1.46
CA ASN A 61 -1.30 2.24 -1.45
C ASN A 61 -1.63 2.74 -2.87
N SER A 62 -0.70 2.54 -3.82
CA SER A 62 -0.93 2.85 -5.23
C SER A 62 -2.10 2.03 -5.80
N ALA A 63 -2.15 0.73 -5.52
CA ALA A 63 -3.23 -0.14 -5.94
C ALA A 63 -4.58 0.31 -5.35
N LEU A 64 -4.63 0.61 -4.04
CA LEU A 64 -5.82 1.12 -3.36
C LEU A 64 -6.29 2.44 -3.98
N SER A 65 -5.37 3.36 -4.33
CA SER A 65 -5.72 4.61 -5.01
C SER A 65 -6.39 4.35 -6.36
N LYS A 66 -5.78 3.51 -7.20
CA LYS A 66 -6.30 3.17 -8.53
C LYS A 66 -7.66 2.45 -8.45
N LEU A 67 -7.82 1.54 -7.49
CA LEU A 67 -9.08 0.84 -7.27
C LEU A 67 -10.19 1.80 -6.84
N ARG A 68 -9.88 2.80 -6.00
CA ARG A 68 -10.83 3.85 -5.59
C ARG A 68 -11.19 4.79 -6.73
N GLU A 69 -10.30 5.01 -7.69
CA GLU A 69 -10.60 5.79 -8.90
C GLU A 69 -11.49 5.01 -9.88
N ALA A 70 -11.31 3.70 -9.97
CA ALA A 70 -12.07 2.83 -10.88
C ALA A 70 -13.46 2.40 -10.32
N ASP A 71 -13.70 2.63 -9.03
CA ASP A 71 -14.95 2.30 -8.34
C ASP A 71 -16.07 3.27 -8.73
N VAL A 72 -17.25 2.74 -9.06
CA VAL A 72 -18.47 3.54 -9.33
C VAL A 72 -18.91 4.42 -8.16
N HIS A 73 -18.51 4.07 -6.94
CA HIS A 73 -18.73 4.84 -5.71
C HIS A 73 -17.44 5.50 -5.19
N GLY A 74 -16.40 5.57 -6.04
CA GLY A 74 -15.08 6.08 -5.70
C GLY A 74 -15.08 7.49 -5.11
N GLU A 75 -15.90 8.40 -5.64
CA GLU A 75 -16.01 9.77 -5.13
C GLU A 75 -16.51 9.83 -3.68
N PHE A 76 -17.50 9.01 -3.35
CA PHE A 76 -18.01 8.93 -1.98
C PHE A 76 -16.92 8.40 -1.02
N SER A 77 -16.22 7.33 -1.43
CA SER A 77 -15.08 6.79 -0.68
C SER A 77 -13.95 7.81 -0.53
N LYS A 78 -13.69 8.64 -1.55
CA LYS A 78 -12.72 9.74 -1.50
C LYS A 78 -13.12 10.82 -0.51
N GLN A 79 -14.37 11.24 -0.53
CA GLN A 79 -14.88 12.23 0.41
C GLN A 79 -14.93 11.71 1.86
N PHE A 80 -15.24 10.42 2.06
CA PHE A 80 -15.23 9.82 3.38
C PHE A 80 -13.80 9.78 3.96
N HIS A 81 -12.85 9.27 3.18
CA HIS A 81 -11.45 9.16 3.59
C HIS A 81 -10.68 10.48 3.57
N SER A 82 -11.25 11.58 3.05
CA SER A 82 -10.60 12.91 3.08
C SER A 82 -10.63 13.57 4.46
N ARG A 83 -11.16 12.89 5.47
CA ARG A 83 -11.30 13.38 6.85
C ARG A 83 -10.42 12.53 7.77
N PRO A 84 -9.81 13.12 8.80
CA PRO A 84 -9.09 12.34 9.81
C PRO A 84 -9.99 11.29 10.46
N SER A 85 -9.37 10.20 10.91
CA SER A 85 -10.07 9.09 11.57
C SER A 85 -9.40 8.79 12.91
N PRO A 86 -9.86 9.39 14.02
CA PRO A 86 -9.25 9.20 15.33
C PRO A 86 -9.17 7.72 15.75
N ARG A 87 -10.16 6.91 15.35
CA ARG A 87 -10.16 5.47 15.59
C ARG A 87 -9.03 4.77 14.82
N ALA A 88 -8.89 5.06 13.52
CA ALA A 88 -7.85 4.44 12.71
C ALA A 88 -6.45 4.90 13.16
N GLU A 89 -6.31 6.18 13.53
CA GLU A 89 -5.07 6.73 14.05
C GLU A 89 -4.66 6.05 15.36
N ALA A 90 -5.58 5.93 16.33
CA ALA A 90 -5.31 5.26 17.59
C ALA A 90 -4.92 3.79 17.38
N PHE A 91 -5.66 3.08 16.51
CA PHE A 91 -5.36 1.69 16.17
C PHE A 91 -3.97 1.52 15.55
N MET A 92 -3.65 2.33 14.54
CA MET A 92 -2.37 2.21 13.83
C MET A 92 -1.19 2.61 14.72
N ARG A 93 -1.38 3.61 15.59
CA ARG A 93 -0.37 4.05 16.55
C ARG A 93 -0.01 2.93 17.52
N ASP A 94 -1.01 2.35 18.16
CA ASP A 94 -0.83 1.20 19.07
C ASP A 94 -0.11 0.05 18.35
N LYS A 95 -0.54 -0.28 17.13
CA LYS A 95 0.06 -1.35 16.33
C LYS A 95 1.53 -1.09 15.98
N LEU A 96 1.88 0.14 15.61
CA LEU A 96 3.27 0.54 15.34
C LEU A 96 4.13 0.46 16.61
N GLU A 97 3.61 0.95 17.74
CA GLU A 97 4.31 0.89 19.03
C GLU A 97 4.53 -0.56 19.50
N ARG A 98 3.54 -1.44 19.33
CA ARG A 98 3.67 -2.88 19.56
C ARG A 98 4.76 -3.49 18.67
N SER A 99 4.72 -3.19 17.36
CA SER A 99 5.73 -3.68 16.42
C SER A 99 7.15 -3.26 16.79
N TYR A 100 7.35 -2.00 17.21
CA TYR A 100 8.68 -1.53 17.65
C TYR A 100 9.14 -2.20 18.95
N THR A 101 8.22 -2.58 19.83
CA THR A 101 8.52 -3.28 21.07
C THR A 101 8.87 -4.76 20.84
N GLU A 102 8.27 -5.36 19.82
CA GLU A 102 8.50 -6.76 19.40
C GLU A 102 9.83 -6.95 18.66
N GLU A 103 10.48 -5.87 18.20
CA GLU A 103 11.78 -5.94 17.55
C GLU A 103 12.86 -6.49 18.49
N HIS A 104 13.49 -7.59 18.10
CA HIS A 104 14.62 -8.18 18.84
C HIS A 104 15.83 -7.24 18.97
N VAL A 105 15.99 -6.33 18.01
CA VAL A 105 17.03 -5.29 18.01
C VAL A 105 16.32 -3.96 17.75
N PRO A 106 16.33 -3.01 18.70
CA PRO A 106 15.72 -1.71 18.49
C PRO A 106 16.37 -0.98 17.31
N HIS A 107 15.57 -0.61 16.31
CA HIS A 107 16.04 0.27 15.24
C HIS A 107 15.74 1.71 15.60
N GLU A 108 16.79 2.50 15.81
CA GLU A 108 16.64 3.95 15.86
C GLU A 108 16.11 4.45 14.53
N ARG A 109 14.98 5.16 14.58
CA ARG A 109 14.34 5.78 13.43
C ARG A 109 14.38 7.28 13.60
N THR A 110 14.76 7.98 12.53
CA THR A 110 14.66 9.43 12.51
C THR A 110 13.19 9.85 12.52
N GLU A 111 12.93 11.09 12.91
CA GLU A 111 11.57 11.65 12.88
C GLU A 111 10.97 11.61 11.46
N ALA A 112 11.80 11.87 10.44
CA ALA A 112 11.39 11.76 9.04
C ALA A 112 10.95 10.33 8.69
N GLN A 113 11.74 9.32 9.07
CA GLN A 113 11.38 7.91 8.82
C GLN A 113 10.09 7.50 9.54
N LEU A 114 9.90 7.95 10.78
CA LEU A 114 8.67 7.68 11.53
C LEU A 114 7.45 8.32 10.86
N ASN A 115 7.60 9.55 10.38
CA ASN A 115 6.54 10.25 9.63
C ASN A 115 6.23 9.55 8.30
N ASP A 116 7.24 9.09 7.57
CA ASP A 116 7.04 8.38 6.29
C ASP A 116 6.29 7.06 6.49
N ILE A 117 6.68 6.28 7.51
CA ILE A 117 5.99 5.04 7.88
C ILE A 117 4.54 5.35 8.27
N TRP A 118 4.34 6.35 9.12
CA TRP A 118 3.03 6.76 9.60
C TRP A 118 2.09 7.16 8.45
N GLN A 119 2.54 8.05 7.56
CA GLN A 119 1.76 8.49 6.41
C GLN A 119 1.42 7.32 5.47
N SER A 120 2.39 6.43 5.22
CA SER A 120 2.19 5.26 4.36
C SER A 120 1.18 4.29 4.97
N CYS A 121 1.27 4.01 6.27
CA CYS A 121 0.34 3.15 6.98
C CYS A 121 -1.08 3.73 7.04
N MET A 122 -1.19 5.05 7.21
CA MET A 122 -2.47 5.74 7.40
C MET A 122 -3.23 6.05 6.11
N PHE A 123 -2.59 5.95 4.94
CA PHE A 123 -3.30 6.05 3.66
C PHE A 123 -4.49 5.07 3.64
N PRO A 124 -5.73 5.51 3.28
CA PRO A 124 -6.05 6.76 2.59
C PRO A 124 -6.51 7.92 3.48
N PHE A 125 -6.46 7.80 4.81
CA PHE A 125 -6.83 8.89 5.71
C PHE A 125 -5.72 9.95 5.78
N PRO A 126 -6.08 11.25 5.82
CA PRO A 126 -5.11 12.29 6.12
C PRO A 126 -4.68 12.17 7.57
N VAL A 127 -3.39 12.39 7.81
CA VAL A 127 -2.83 12.42 9.15
C VAL A 127 -1.79 13.52 9.28
N GLU A 128 -1.71 14.05 10.48
CA GLU A 128 -0.62 14.92 10.90
C GLU A 128 0.65 14.10 11.19
N GLN A 129 1.68 14.76 11.70
CA GLN A 129 2.93 14.12 12.12
C GLN A 129 2.71 12.98 13.14
N TYR A 130 3.56 11.97 13.08
CA TYR A 130 3.49 10.75 13.88
C TYR A 130 3.57 11.05 15.39
N LYS A 131 4.45 11.95 15.81
CA LYS A 131 4.51 12.43 17.19
C LYS A 131 4.18 13.92 17.20
N ARG A 132 3.08 14.30 17.84
CA ARG A 132 2.99 15.67 18.35
C ARG A 132 3.94 15.76 19.52
N GLU A 133 4.78 16.78 19.53
CA GLU A 133 5.49 17.20 20.74
C GLU A 133 4.50 17.14 21.91
N LEU A 134 4.86 16.42 22.97
CA LEU A 134 4.18 16.57 24.25
C LEU A 134 4.36 18.04 24.60
N ASP A 135 3.28 18.84 24.51
CA ASP A 135 3.28 20.17 25.08
C ASP A 135 3.82 20.04 26.51
N PRO A 136 4.94 20.71 26.85
CA PRO A 136 5.40 20.71 28.23
C PRO A 136 4.36 21.48 29.05
N GLU A 137 3.70 20.79 29.99
CA GLU A 137 2.90 21.42 31.06
C GLU A 137 3.75 22.39 31.90
#